data_AF-A0A4E0S118-F1
#
_entry.id   AF-A0A4E0S118-F1
#
_cell.length_a   1.000
_cell.length_b   1.000
_cell.length_c   1.000
_cell.angle_alpha   90.00
_cell.angle_beta   90.00
_cell.angle_gamma   90.00
#
_symmetry.space_group_name_H-M   'P 1'
#
loop_
_entity.id
_entity.type
_entity.pdbx_description
1 polymer ?
#
loop_
_entity_poly.entity_id
_entity_poly.type
_entity_poly.pdbx_seq_one_letter_code
_entity_poly.pdbx_strand_id
1 'polypeptide(L)'
;MLSRFIDRGVKPSEIGVIAPNVGQKTYLIRQLASVANRRNQGVEVSSVDGYQGLEKDYIILSCVRSNRNRNVGFLNDPRRLNVALTRARYGLIIIGNPVTSSRVSVNMDCLLC
;
A
#
# COMPACT_ATOMS: atom_id res chain seq x y z
N MET A 1 -1.81 -12.61 1.41
CA MET A 1 -1.31 -11.51 2.25
C MET A 1 -2.44 -10.86 3.04
N LEU A 2 -3.39 -10.18 2.39
CA LEU A 2 -4.60 -9.65 3.06
C LEU A 2 -5.36 -10.73 3.84
N SER A 3 -5.51 -11.92 3.25
CA SER A 3 -6.09 -13.08 3.92
C SER A 3 -5.45 -13.38 5.28
N ARG A 4 -4.11 -13.29 5.40
CA ARG A 4 -3.41 -13.56 6.66
C ARG A 4 -3.73 -12.55 7.77
N PHE A 5 -4.01 -11.30 7.42
CA PHE A 5 -4.46 -10.28 8.40
C PHE A 5 -5.88 -10.59 8.85
N ILE A 6 -6.77 -10.89 7.90
CA ILE A 6 -8.17 -11.19 8.18
C ILE A 6 -8.31 -12.49 8.99
N ASP A 7 -7.55 -13.52 8.65
CA ASP A 7 -7.54 -14.81 9.37
C ASP A 7 -6.99 -14.65 10.80
N ARG A 8 -6.23 -13.59 11.09
CA ARG A 8 -5.77 -13.21 12.43
C ARG A 8 -6.73 -12.26 13.17
N GLY A 9 -7.90 -11.99 12.59
CA GLY A 9 -8.95 -11.18 13.21
C GLY A 9 -8.90 -9.69 12.90
N VAL A 10 -8.01 -9.24 12.02
CA VAL A 10 -7.98 -7.82 11.58
C VAL A 10 -9.16 -7.55 10.66
N LYS A 11 -9.92 -6.49 10.97
CA LYS A 11 -11.09 -6.13 10.17
C LYS A 11 -10.64 -5.52 8.84
N PRO A 12 -11.32 -5.78 7.72
CA PRO A 12 -10.98 -5.16 6.44
C PRO A 12 -10.92 -3.63 6.48
N SER A 13 -11.79 -2.99 7.27
CA SER A 13 -11.85 -1.53 7.46
C SER A 13 -10.61 -0.94 8.15
N GLU A 14 -9.86 -1.77 8.88
CA GLU A 14 -8.62 -1.42 9.59
C GLU A 14 -7.40 -1.48 8.66
N ILE A 15 -7.56 -1.98 7.43
CA ILE A 15 -6.50 -2.13 6.43
C ILE A 15 -6.68 -1.08 5.33
N GLY A 16 -5.63 -0.29 5.12
CA GLY A 16 -5.52 0.63 4.01
C GLY A 16 -4.50 0.18 2.97
N VAL A 17 -4.79 0.41 1.69
CA VAL A 17 -3.85 0.19 0.58
C VAL A 17 -3.58 1.52 -0.09
N ILE A 18 -2.31 1.91 -0.14
CA ILE A 18 -1.84 3.14 -0.79
C ILE A 18 -1.23 2.79 -2.15
N ALA A 19 -1.76 3.42 -3.20
CA ALA A 19 -1.29 3.29 -4.56
C ALA A 19 -0.62 4.61 -5.05
N PRO A 20 0.38 4.54 -5.94
CA PRO A 20 1.15 5.71 -6.36
C PRO A 20 0.42 6.56 -7.40
N ASN A 21 -0.60 6.02 -8.07
CA ASN A 21 -1.40 6.77 -9.04
C ASN A 21 -2.81 6.16 -9.17
N VAL A 22 -3.68 6.90 -9.86
CA VAL A 22 -5.08 6.53 -10.08
C VAL A 22 -5.20 5.23 -10.90
N GLY A 23 -4.39 5.04 -11.94
CA GLY A 23 -4.45 3.84 -12.77
C GLY A 23 -4.16 2.55 -12.00
N GLN A 24 -3.16 2.59 -11.12
CA GLN A 24 -2.81 1.48 -10.24
C GLN A 24 -3.85 1.27 -9.14
N LYS A 25 -4.43 2.35 -8.59
CA LYS A 25 -5.59 2.25 -7.70
C LYS A 25 -6.72 1.48 -8.38
N THR A 26 -7.10 1.86 -9.61
CA THR A 26 -8.15 1.16 -10.37
C THR A 26 -7.79 -0.29 -10.63
N TYR A 27 -6.54 -0.59 -10.99
CA TYR A 27 -6.06 -1.95 -11.16
C TYR A 27 -6.18 -2.78 -9.87
N LEU A 28 -5.73 -2.24 -8.73
CA LEU A 28 -5.79 -2.91 -7.43
C LEU A 28 -7.24 -3.13 -6.99
N ILE A 29 -8.12 -2.15 -7.16
CA ILE A 29 -9.55 -2.30 -6.86
C ILE A 29 -10.15 -3.42 -7.70
N ARG A 30 -9.85 -3.47 -9.01
CA ARG A 30 -10.32 -4.54 -9.91
C ARG A 30 -9.78 -5.90 -9.49
N GLN A 31 -8.50 -6.00 -9.12
CA GLN A 31 -7.89 -7.25 -8.64
C GLN A 31 -8.52 -7.72 -7.32
N LEU A 32 -8.74 -6.81 -6.36
CA LEU A 32 -9.41 -7.13 -5.11
C LEU A 32 -10.86 -7.57 -5.34
N ALA A 33 -11.56 -6.93 -6.29
CA ALA A 33 -12.90 -7.32 -6.69
C ALA A 33 -12.95 -8.66 -7.42
N SER A 34 -12.00 -8.93 -8.33
CA SER A 34 -11.95 -10.19 -9.09
C SER A 34 -11.54 -11.39 -8.25
N VAL A 35 -10.78 -11.17 -7.17
CA VAL A 35 -10.48 -12.22 -6.17
C VAL A 35 -11.70 -12.52 -5.28
N ALA A 36 -12.80 -11.76 -5.44
CA ALA A 36 -14.18 -12.09 -5.06
C ALA A 36 -14.36 -12.83 -3.73
N ASN A 37 -13.57 -12.47 -2.73
CA ASN A 37 -13.71 -12.99 -1.39
C ASN A 37 -14.44 -11.92 -0.58
N ARG A 38 -15.65 -12.21 -0.11
CA ARG A 38 -16.42 -11.28 0.77
C ARG A 38 -15.57 -10.78 1.95
N ARG A 39 -14.59 -11.57 2.35
CA ARG A 39 -13.59 -11.24 3.38
C ARG A 39 -12.81 -9.94 3.12
N ASN A 40 -12.62 -9.54 1.86
CA ASN A 40 -11.88 -8.32 1.51
C ASN A 40 -12.79 -7.08 1.37
N GLN A 41 -14.11 -7.23 1.51
CA GLN A 41 -15.04 -6.11 1.43
C GLN A 41 -14.81 -5.17 2.63
N GLY A 42 -14.37 -3.95 2.34
CA GLY A 42 -14.04 -2.93 3.34
C GLY A 42 -12.59 -2.50 3.37
N VAL A 43 -11.68 -3.17 2.64
CA VAL A 43 -10.30 -2.69 2.45
C VAL A 43 -10.32 -1.42 1.61
N GLU A 44 -9.73 -0.35 2.14
CA GLU A 44 -9.75 0.95 1.49
C GLU A 44 -8.52 1.14 0.59
N VAL A 45 -8.73 1.33 -0.71
CA VAL A 45 -7.66 1.61 -1.67
C VAL A 45 -7.69 3.08 -2.07
N SER A 46 -6.63 3.83 -1.77
CA SER A 46 -6.52 5.24 -2.16
C SER A 46 -5.10 5.63 -2.58
N SER A 47 -4.94 6.83 -3.11
CA SER A 47 -3.62 7.41 -3.37
C SER A 47 -3.05 8.01 -2.08
N VAL A 48 -1.74 8.32 -2.07
CA VAL A 48 -1.09 9.02 -0.95
C VAL A 48 -1.84 10.32 -0.59
N ASP A 49 -2.17 11.14 -1.60
CA ASP A 49 -2.87 12.40 -1.38
C ASP A 49 -4.27 12.18 -0.79
N GLY A 50 -4.94 11.08 -1.16
CA GLY A 50 -6.24 10.70 -0.60
C GLY A 50 -6.20 10.16 0.83
N TYR A 51 -5.00 9.90 1.37
CA TYR A 51 -4.78 9.46 2.75
C TYR A 51 -4.33 10.59 3.68
N GLN A 52 -4.29 11.84 3.20
CA GLN A 52 -3.88 12.96 4.04
C GLN A 52 -4.90 13.17 5.18
N GLY A 53 -4.44 12.99 6.44
CA GLY A 53 -5.29 13.11 7.63
C GLY A 53 -6.13 11.86 7.94
N LEU A 54 -5.99 10.78 7.18
CA LEU A 54 -6.62 9.49 7.46
C LEU A 54 -5.57 8.49 7.95
N GLU A 55 -5.93 7.68 8.95
CA GLU A 55 -5.03 6.66 9.51
C GLU A 55 -5.70 5.30 9.50
N LYS A 56 -4.89 4.25 9.39
CA LYS A 56 -5.32 2.86 9.47
C LYS A 56 -4.38 2.09 10.37
N ASP A 57 -4.90 1.03 10.97
CA ASP A 57 -4.15 0.13 11.81
C ASP A 57 -3.03 -0.54 11.02
N TYR A 58 -3.34 -0.96 9.79
CA TYR A 58 -2.37 -1.51 8.85
C TYR A 58 -2.41 -0.78 7.52
N ILE A 59 -1.24 -0.38 7.01
CA ILE A 59 -1.11 0.21 5.67
C ILE A 59 -0.27 -0.71 4.79
N ILE A 60 -0.73 -0.93 3.56
CA ILE A 60 0.00 -1.62 2.50
C ILE A 60 0.34 -0.60 1.42
N LEU A 61 1.62 -0.31 1.27
CA LEU A 61 2.15 0.61 0.27
C LEU A 61 2.58 -0.15 -0.98
N SER A 62 1.92 0.09 -2.11
CA SER A 62 2.33 -0.50 -3.39
C SER A 62 3.28 0.44 -4.13
N CYS A 63 4.55 0.06 -4.22
CA CYS A 63 5.60 0.80 -4.91
C CYS A 63 5.86 0.28 -6.34
N VAL A 64 5.10 -0.72 -6.80
CA VAL A 64 5.33 -1.36 -8.10
C VAL A 64 4.66 -0.56 -9.21
N ARG A 65 5.42 0.22 -9.99
CA ARG A 65 4.91 0.90 -11.19
C ARG A 65 5.15 0.05 -12.43
N SER A 66 4.12 -0.13 -13.25
CA SER A 66 4.24 -0.67 -14.62
C SER A 66 4.64 0.43 -15.60
N ASN A 67 5.85 0.99 -15.50
CA ASN A 67 6.39 1.84 -16.56
C ASN A 67 7.83 1.45 -16.94
N ARG A 68 8.18 1.62 -18.22
CA ARG A 68 9.53 1.35 -18.74
C ARG A 68 10.60 2.27 -18.13
N ASN A 69 10.22 3.40 -17.56
CA ASN A 69 11.13 4.46 -17.11
C ASN A 69 11.60 4.31 -15.65
N ARG A 70 11.28 3.20 -14.96
CA ARG A 70 11.70 2.90 -13.57
C ARG A 70 11.49 4.06 -12.58
N ASN A 71 10.48 4.89 -12.83
CA ASN A 71 10.28 6.09 -12.02
C ASN A 71 9.52 5.71 -10.75
N VAL A 72 10.15 5.98 -9.60
CA VAL A 72 9.71 5.60 -8.25
C VAL A 72 8.45 6.36 -7.78
N GLY A 73 7.97 7.34 -8.57
CA GLY A 73 6.73 8.04 -8.31
C GLY A 73 6.83 8.92 -7.07
N PHE A 74 5.87 8.80 -6.14
CA PHE A 74 5.87 9.58 -4.89
C PHE A 74 7.02 9.26 -3.95
N LEU A 75 7.72 8.13 -4.15
CA LEU A 75 8.93 7.82 -3.37
C LEU A 75 10.07 8.84 -3.61
N ASN A 76 10.03 9.60 -4.70
CA ASN A 76 10.93 10.74 -4.93
C ASN A 76 10.47 12.03 -4.21
N ASP A 77 9.24 12.07 -3.72
CA ASP A 77 8.71 13.18 -2.94
C ASP A 77 8.74 12.80 -1.45
N PRO A 78 9.73 13.32 -0.69
CA PRO A 78 9.88 12.96 0.72
C PRO A 78 8.66 13.35 1.56
N ARG A 79 7.87 14.35 1.15
CA ARG A 79 6.66 14.75 1.88
C ARG A 79 5.59 13.68 1.73
N ARG A 80 5.38 13.18 0.51
CA ARG A 80 4.41 12.10 0.22
C ARG A 80 4.85 10.77 0.82
N LEU A 81 6.15 10.49 0.80
CA LEU A 81 6.71 9.33 1.50
C LEU A 81 6.41 9.42 3.01
N ASN A 82 6.69 10.55 3.65
CA ASN A 82 6.41 10.74 5.09
C ASN A 82 4.93 10.56 5.43
N VAL A 83 4.02 11.06 4.58
CA VAL A 83 2.59 10.81 4.76
C VAL A 83 2.34 9.30 4.75
N ALA A 84 2.75 8.60 3.69
CA ALA A 84 2.53 7.16 3.56
C ALA A 84 3.13 6.33 4.71
N LEU A 85 4.31 6.70 5.20
CA LEU A 85 4.99 6.03 6.32
C LEU A 85 4.29 6.25 7.66
N THR A 86 3.68 7.43 7.86
CA THR A 86 3.05 7.80 9.15
C THR A 86 1.56 7.49 9.22
N ARG A 87 0.97 6.88 8.19
CA ARG A 87 -0.45 6.53 8.19
C ARG A 87 -0.78 5.20 8.88
N ALA A 88 0.23 4.38 9.17
CA ALA A 88 0.07 3.09 9.84
C ALA A 88 0.19 3.24 11.37
N ARG A 89 -0.81 2.75 12.11
CA ARG A 89 -0.79 2.78 13.58
C ARG A 89 -0.04 1.59 14.18
N TYR A 90 -0.21 0.39 13.60
CA TYR A 90 0.43 -0.84 14.10
C TYR A 90 1.44 -1.43 13.12
N GLY A 91 1.18 -1.38 11.81
CA GLY A 91 2.06 -2.02 10.84
C GLY A 91 2.00 -1.41 9.45
N LEU A 92 3.17 -1.18 8.88
CA LEU A 92 3.33 -0.77 7.49
C LEU A 92 3.97 -1.92 6.71
N ILE A 93 3.42 -2.20 5.54
CA ILE A 93 3.98 -3.17 4.61
C ILE A 93 4.23 -2.50 3.28
N ILE A 94 5.45 -2.61 2.77
CA ILE A 94 5.83 -2.02 1.50
C ILE A 94 6.00 -3.16 0.48
N ILE A 95 5.32 -3.05 -0.66
CA ILE A 95 5.42 -4.01 -1.76
C ILE A 95 6.03 -3.28 -2.95
N GLY A 96 7.28 -3.58 -3.27
CA GLY A 96 8.05 -2.93 -4.33
C GLY A 96 8.99 -3.90 -5.03
N ASN A 97 9.48 -3.53 -6.21
CA ASN A 97 10.60 -4.22 -6.83
C ASN A 97 11.91 -3.54 -6.38
N PRO A 98 12.83 -4.25 -5.69
CA PRO A 98 14.06 -3.66 -5.16
C PRO A 98 14.95 -3.05 -6.27
N VAL A 99 14.89 -3.58 -7.49
CA VAL A 99 15.63 -3.05 -8.66
C VAL A 99 15.12 -1.67 -9.08
N THR A 100 13.84 -1.38 -8.81
CA THR A 100 13.20 -0.09 -9.12
C THR A 100 13.27 0.86 -7.92
N SER A 101 13.31 0.34 -6.69
CA SER A 101 13.30 1.09 -5.43
C SER A 101 14.68 1.35 -4.82
N SER A 102 15.77 0.94 -5.45
CA SER A 102 17.15 1.00 -4.93
C SER A 102 17.70 2.41 -4.61
N ARG A 103 16.93 3.47 -4.85
CA ARG A 103 17.30 4.86 -4.51
C ARG A 103 16.68 5.37 -3.22
N VAL A 104 15.84 4.59 -2.53
CA VAL A 104 15.20 5.01 -1.28
C VAL A 104 15.55 4.03 -0.17
N SER A 105 16.43 4.45 0.73
CA SER A 105 16.74 3.75 1.97
C SER A 105 15.55 3.87 2.93
N VAL A 106 14.60 2.94 2.83
CA VAL A 106 13.58 2.73 3.85
C VAL A 106 14.00 1.50 4.64
N ASN A 107 14.25 1.68 5.95
CA ASN A 107 14.57 0.57 6.84
C ASN A 107 13.31 -0.30 6.96
N MET A 108 13.31 -1.44 6.29
CA MET A 108 12.12 -2.22 5.96
C MET A 108 11.96 -3.40 6.91
N ASP A 109 11.88 -3.13 8.21
CA ASP A 109 11.56 -4.15 9.21
C ASP A 109 10.04 -4.23 9.39
N CYS A 110 9.35 -4.89 8.45
CA CYS A 110 8.15 -5.68 8.77
C CYS A 110 7.69 -6.56 7.60
N LEU A 111 7.87 -7.86 7.80
CA LEU A 111 7.30 -9.02 7.08
C LEU A 111 7.64 -9.19 5.59
N LEU A 112 8.85 -9.69 5.34
CA LEU A 112 9.05 -10.74 4.33
C LEU A 112 8.61 -12.08 4.95
N CYS A 113 7.34 -12.45 4.78
CA CYS A 113 6.82 -13.80 5.06
C CYS A 113 5.57 -14.09 4.20
#